data_AF-A0A1T3CWZ3-F1
#
_entry.id   AF-A0A1T3CWZ3-F1
#
_cell.length_a   1.000
_cell.length_b   1.000
_cell.length_c   1.000
_cell.angle_alpha   90.00
_cell.angle_beta   90.00
_cell.angle_gamma   90.00
#
_symmetry.space_group_name_H-M   'P 1'
#
loop_
_entity.id
_entity.type
_entity.pdbx_description
1 polymer ?
#
loop_
_entity_poly.entity_id
_entity_poly.type
_entity_poly.pdbx_seq_one_letter_code
_entity_poly.pdbx_strand_id
1 'polypeptide(L)'
;MPYSDQASSLEHHISHNDLRSLAGIDNMLRLSGLSVEVNTQTRFLLHHFLNYRSKTLCTVTAETGWLKYAINDNALFSTTLYHWASINYSALPPKYQSAQHLLRLKAAAIRTLASRLQPPTGDANGNTEMVSDAVIATVACLANINLMYGDLDEAEIHFQGLKALIRGCKGVLHLGFEGLVARIDGQLPLTAVEPGVVI
;
A
#
# COMPACT_ATOMS: atom_id res chain seq x y z
N MET A 1 -46.45 -16.50 20.55
CA MET A 1 -45.32 -17.25 21.17
C MET A 1 -44.32 -17.55 20.06
N PRO A 2 -43.02 -17.29 20.28
CA PRO A 2 -42.22 -16.52 19.34
C PRO A 2 -41.24 -17.35 18.51
N TYR A 3 -41.00 -16.91 17.28
CA TYR A 3 -39.86 -17.28 16.44
C TYR A 3 -38.73 -16.30 16.77
N SER A 4 -37.87 -16.68 17.71
CA SER A 4 -36.61 -16.01 18.06
C SER A 4 -35.53 -17.08 18.12
N ASP A 5 -34.27 -16.71 17.88
CA ASP A 5 -33.05 -17.53 18.08
C ASP A 5 -32.46 -18.27 16.89
N GLN A 6 -32.18 -17.56 15.79
CA GLN A 6 -31.12 -17.99 14.86
C GLN A 6 -30.19 -16.87 14.37
N ALA A 7 -30.26 -15.67 14.96
CA ALA A 7 -29.33 -14.57 14.64
C ALA A 7 -28.12 -14.50 15.60
N SER A 8 -28.18 -15.12 16.79
CA SER A 8 -27.15 -14.97 17.82
C SER A 8 -25.92 -15.87 17.65
N SER A 9 -25.99 -16.90 16.78
CA SER A 9 -24.91 -17.89 16.65
C SER A 9 -23.78 -17.46 15.71
N LEU A 10 -24.00 -16.48 14.81
CA LEU A 10 -22.97 -16.05 13.85
C LEU A 10 -22.09 -14.92 14.40
N GLU A 11 -22.65 -14.04 15.24
CA GLU A 11 -21.90 -12.92 15.84
C GLU A 11 -20.97 -13.38 16.97
N HIS A 12 -21.27 -14.50 17.63
CA HIS A 12 -20.44 -15.02 18.72
C HIS A 12 -19.18 -15.79 18.27
N HIS A 13 -19.06 -16.13 16.99
CA HIS A 13 -17.89 -16.83 16.46
C HIS A 13 -16.73 -15.92 16.01
N ILE A 14 -16.91 -14.60 16.04
CA ILE A 14 -15.87 -13.62 15.68
C ILE A 14 -14.90 -13.35 16.86
N SER A 15 -15.17 -13.85 18.08
CA SER A 15 -14.52 -13.29 19.27
C SER A 15 -13.22 -13.94 19.75
N HIS A 16 -12.78 -15.09 19.22
CA HIS A 16 -11.62 -15.81 19.81
C HIS A 16 -10.49 -16.17 18.84
N ASN A 17 -10.78 -16.38 17.56
CA ASN A 17 -9.76 -16.68 16.54
C ASN A 17 -9.06 -15.43 16.03
N ASP A 18 -9.78 -14.32 15.85
CA ASP A 18 -9.21 -13.04 15.40
C ASP A 18 -8.14 -12.53 16.37
N LEU A 19 -8.35 -12.66 17.69
CA LEU A 19 -7.40 -12.17 18.70
C LEU A 19 -6.08 -12.95 18.73
N ARG A 20 -6.10 -14.27 18.47
CA ARG A 20 -4.86 -15.07 18.35
C ARG A 20 -4.08 -14.73 17.08
N SER A 21 -4.79 -14.47 15.98
CA SER A 21 -4.20 -14.02 14.71
C SER A 21 -3.49 -12.66 14.87
N LEU A 22 -4.08 -11.74 15.64
CA LEU A 22 -3.48 -10.43 15.94
C LEU A 22 -2.17 -10.52 16.74
N ALA A 23 -2.00 -11.52 17.62
CA ALA A 23 -0.75 -11.71 18.35
C ALA A 23 0.42 -12.10 17.42
N GLY A 24 0.16 -12.86 16.35
CA GLY A 24 1.15 -13.18 15.32
C GLY A 24 1.58 -11.94 14.54
N ILE A 25 0.65 -11.01 14.29
CA ILE A 25 0.91 -9.74 13.60
C ILE A 25 1.88 -8.86 14.41
N ASP A 26 1.69 -8.74 15.72
CA ASP A 26 2.57 -7.93 16.56
C ASP A 26 4.02 -8.45 16.55
N ASN A 27 4.22 -9.77 16.56
CA ASN A 27 5.55 -10.36 16.46
C ASN A 27 6.17 -10.12 15.08
N MET A 28 5.40 -10.26 14.00
CA MET A 28 5.87 -9.98 12.64
C MET A 28 6.35 -8.52 12.52
N LEU A 29 5.55 -7.57 12.97
CA LEU A 29 5.87 -6.14 12.88
C LEU A 29 7.10 -5.76 13.72
N ARG A 30 7.23 -6.35 14.91
CA ARG A 30 8.42 -6.17 15.77
C ARG A 30 9.68 -6.71 15.11
N LEU A 31 9.62 -7.90 14.53
CA LEU A 31 10.77 -8.52 13.86
C LEU A 31 11.20 -7.76 12.61
N SER A 32 10.28 -7.11 11.91
CA SER A 32 10.59 -6.25 10.76
C SER A 32 11.20 -4.89 11.13
N GLY A 33 11.30 -4.55 12.42
CA GLY A 33 11.80 -3.25 12.87
C GLY A 33 10.89 -2.08 12.50
N LEU A 34 9.62 -2.36 12.15
CA LEU A 34 8.66 -1.33 11.76
C LEU A 34 8.32 -0.47 12.99
N SER A 35 8.84 0.76 13.04
CA SER A 35 8.64 1.69 14.16
C SER A 35 7.26 2.37 14.16
N VAL A 36 6.34 1.94 13.29
CA VAL A 36 4.98 2.50 13.25
C VAL A 36 4.21 2.04 14.48
N GLU A 37 3.66 3.00 15.23
CA GLU A 37 2.67 2.71 16.26
C GLU A 37 1.41 2.11 15.63
N VAL A 38 1.31 0.78 15.68
CA VAL A 38 0.19 0.04 15.08
C VAL A 38 -0.98 0.05 16.06
N ASN A 39 -1.92 0.96 15.81
CA ASN A 39 -3.18 1.00 16.56
C ASN A 39 -4.12 -0.16 16.16
N THR A 40 -5.20 -0.35 16.91
CA THR A 40 -6.17 -1.43 16.70
C THR A 40 -6.77 -1.45 15.29
N GLN A 41 -7.02 -0.29 14.68
CA GLN A 41 -7.56 -0.22 13.31
C GLN A 41 -6.52 -0.70 12.29
N THR A 42 -5.26 -0.28 12.43
CA THR A 42 -4.17 -0.74 11.55
C THR A 42 -3.95 -2.25 11.67
N ARG A 43 -3.98 -2.80 12.89
CA ARG A 43 -3.91 -4.25 13.13
C ARG A 43 -5.02 -5.00 12.40
N PHE A 44 -6.24 -4.49 12.49
CA PHE A 44 -7.39 -5.11 11.86
C PHE A 44 -7.33 -5.04 10.33
N LEU A 45 -6.89 -3.91 9.77
CA LEU A 45 -6.68 -3.79 8.33
C LEU A 45 -5.59 -4.74 7.83
N LEU A 46 -4.48 -4.87 8.58
CA LEU A 46 -3.43 -5.84 8.25
C LEU A 46 -3.94 -7.29 8.34
N HIS A 47 -4.73 -7.61 9.36
CA HIS A 47 -5.41 -8.90 9.44
C HIS A 47 -6.26 -9.15 8.20
N HIS A 48 -7.00 -8.14 7.74
CA HIS A 48 -7.85 -8.29 6.57
C HIS A 48 -7.05 -8.42 5.28
N PHE A 49 -6.01 -7.61 5.11
CA PHE A 49 -5.07 -7.70 4.01
C PHE A 49 -4.47 -9.12 3.88
N LEU A 50 -4.14 -9.76 5.01
CA LEU A 50 -3.54 -11.10 5.05
C LEU A 50 -4.54 -12.23 4.75
N ASN A 51 -5.80 -12.07 5.15
CA ASN A 51 -6.76 -13.17 5.17
C ASN A 51 -7.85 -13.06 4.10
N TYR A 52 -8.02 -11.89 3.48
CA TYR A 52 -9.06 -11.66 2.48
C TYR A 52 -8.44 -11.22 1.16
N ARG A 53 -8.80 -11.95 0.11
CA ARG A 53 -8.42 -11.60 -1.25
C ARG A 53 -9.19 -10.36 -1.71
N SER A 54 -8.48 -9.40 -2.29
CA SER A 54 -9.11 -8.24 -2.92
C SER A 54 -10.06 -8.68 -4.03
N LYS A 55 -11.24 -8.07 -4.12
CA LYS A 55 -12.20 -8.37 -5.20
C LYS A 55 -11.73 -7.89 -6.57
N THR A 56 -10.83 -6.91 -6.60
CA THR A 56 -10.18 -6.44 -7.82
C THR A 56 -8.80 -7.10 -7.95
N LEU A 57 -8.41 -7.48 -9.16
CA LEU A 57 -7.03 -7.86 -9.44
C LEU A 57 -6.13 -6.66 -9.15
N CYS A 58 -5.30 -6.76 -8.12
CA CYS A 58 -4.40 -5.71 -7.68
C CYS A 58 -3.06 -6.33 -7.31
N THR A 59 -1.97 -5.66 -7.69
CA THR A 59 -0.60 -6.07 -7.36
C THR A 59 -0.31 -5.95 -5.85
N VAL A 60 -0.96 -4.99 -5.19
CA VAL A 60 -0.87 -4.71 -3.75
C VAL A 60 -1.80 -5.66 -2.99
N THR A 61 -1.37 -6.90 -2.80
CA THR A 61 -2.14 -7.95 -2.10
C THR A 61 -1.19 -8.93 -1.41
N ALA A 62 -1.68 -9.72 -0.44
CA ALA A 62 -0.83 -10.66 0.28
C ALA A 62 -0.27 -11.78 -0.61
N GLU A 63 -1.04 -12.23 -1.60
CA GLU A 63 -0.71 -13.36 -2.48
C GLU A 63 0.46 -13.09 -3.43
N THR A 64 0.75 -11.83 -3.72
CA THR A 64 1.91 -11.45 -4.55
C THR A 64 3.22 -11.43 -3.76
N GLY A 65 3.16 -11.70 -2.44
CA GLY A 65 4.28 -11.52 -1.54
C GLY A 65 4.59 -10.06 -1.23
N TRP A 66 3.74 -9.12 -1.65
CA TRP A 66 3.93 -7.66 -1.50
C TRP A 66 4.32 -7.25 -0.07
N LEU A 67 3.66 -7.86 0.92
CA LEU A 67 3.85 -7.53 2.32
C LEU A 67 5.29 -7.68 2.79
N LYS A 68 6.05 -8.63 2.24
CA LYS A 68 7.46 -8.86 2.60
C LYS A 68 8.33 -7.62 2.35
N TYR A 69 7.93 -6.76 1.40
CA TYR A 69 8.59 -5.48 1.14
C TYR A 69 7.97 -4.37 1.98
N ALA A 70 6.64 -4.32 2.05
CA ALA A 70 5.93 -3.26 2.76
C ALA A 70 6.27 -3.19 4.25
N ILE A 71 6.42 -4.33 4.94
CA ILE A 71 6.74 -4.35 6.38
C ILE A 71 8.14 -3.83 6.75
N ASN A 72 9.01 -3.63 5.77
CA ASN A 72 10.35 -3.08 6.00
C ASN A 72 10.41 -1.57 5.76
N ASP A 73 9.28 -0.93 5.39
CA ASP A 73 9.25 0.48 5.07
C ASP A 73 7.95 1.16 5.54
N ASN A 74 8.06 2.15 6.43
CA ASN A 74 6.89 2.80 7.04
C ASN A 74 5.97 3.49 6.03
N ALA A 75 6.53 4.12 4.99
CA ALA A 75 5.74 4.82 3.97
C ALA A 75 5.01 3.80 3.10
N LEU A 76 5.72 2.76 2.67
CA LEU A 76 5.16 1.68 1.87
C LEU A 76 4.10 0.89 2.64
N PHE A 77 4.33 0.59 3.92
CA PHE A 77 3.38 -0.09 4.79
C PHE A 77 2.07 0.70 4.90
N SER A 78 2.16 1.98 5.23
CA SER A 78 0.99 2.87 5.38
C SER A 78 0.22 2.98 4.07
N THR A 79 0.93 3.11 2.95
CA THR A 79 0.32 3.20 1.61
C THR A 79 -0.29 1.88 1.18
N THR A 80 0.33 0.74 1.52
CA THR A 80 -0.19 -0.60 1.23
C THR A 80 -1.55 -0.81 1.88
N LEU A 81 -1.66 -0.48 3.18
CA LEU A 81 -2.93 -0.58 3.90
C LEU A 81 -3.95 0.42 3.38
N TYR A 82 -3.55 1.67 3.10
CA TYR A 82 -4.43 2.67 2.51
C TYR A 82 -4.99 2.21 1.15
N HIS A 83 -4.12 1.77 0.24
CA HIS A 83 -4.47 1.30 -1.10
C HIS A 83 -5.44 0.12 -1.04
N TRP A 84 -5.06 -0.94 -0.31
CA TRP A 84 -5.89 -2.15 -0.22
C TRP A 84 -7.23 -1.87 0.47
N ALA A 85 -7.24 -1.11 1.56
CA ALA A 85 -8.45 -0.81 2.33
C ALA A 85 -9.39 0.14 1.58
N SER A 86 -8.87 1.04 0.75
CA SER A 86 -9.70 1.89 -0.09
C SER A 86 -10.46 1.03 -1.10
N ILE A 87 -9.76 0.22 -1.89
CA ILE A 87 -10.37 -0.68 -2.89
C ILE A 87 -11.43 -1.60 -2.26
N ASN A 88 -11.16 -2.11 -1.06
CA ASN A 88 -12.04 -3.06 -0.38
C ASN A 88 -12.95 -2.41 0.66
N TYR A 89 -13.09 -1.08 0.66
CA TYR A 89 -13.72 -0.34 1.76
C TYR A 89 -15.14 -0.80 2.07
N SER A 90 -15.96 -1.01 1.04
CA SER A 90 -17.34 -1.48 1.18
C SER A 90 -17.45 -2.93 1.64
N ALA A 91 -16.38 -3.73 1.52
CA ALA A 91 -16.32 -5.11 1.99
C ALA A 91 -15.76 -5.24 3.42
N LEU A 92 -15.21 -4.17 3.99
CA LEU A 92 -14.77 -4.16 5.38
C LEU A 92 -15.96 -4.21 6.34
N PRO A 93 -15.83 -4.81 7.53
CA PRO A 93 -16.89 -4.72 8.53
C PRO A 93 -17.15 -3.25 8.95
N PRO A 94 -18.41 -2.83 9.16
CA PRO A 94 -18.76 -1.41 9.34
C PRO A 94 -17.96 -0.66 10.41
N LYS A 95 -17.63 -1.32 11.53
CA LYS A 95 -16.83 -0.75 12.62
C LYS A 95 -15.39 -0.37 12.23
N TYR A 96 -14.91 -0.83 11.07
CA TYR A 96 -13.58 -0.53 10.54
C TYR A 96 -13.61 0.28 9.25
N GLN A 97 -14.81 0.62 8.75
CA GLN A 97 -14.99 1.55 7.64
C GLN A 97 -14.78 2.99 8.14
N SER A 98 -13.52 3.38 8.39
CA SER A 98 -13.19 4.72 8.88
C SER A 98 -12.44 5.55 7.83
N ALA A 99 -13.14 6.51 7.21
CA ALA A 99 -12.52 7.47 6.28
C ALA A 99 -11.39 8.27 6.97
N GLN A 100 -11.58 8.61 8.25
CA GLN A 100 -10.54 9.29 9.03
C GLN A 100 -9.27 8.43 9.17
N HIS A 101 -9.42 7.12 9.37
CA HIS A 101 -8.28 6.20 9.44
C HIS A 101 -7.55 6.10 8.10
N LEU A 102 -8.28 5.99 6.98
CA LEU A 102 -7.69 6.00 5.64
C LEU A 102 -6.91 7.28 5.37
N LEU A 103 -7.47 8.43 5.74
CA LEU A 103 -6.79 9.72 5.62
C LEU A 103 -5.51 9.79 6.47
N ARG A 104 -5.53 9.21 7.69
CA ARG A 104 -4.32 9.12 8.54
C ARG A 104 -3.24 8.25 7.90
N LEU A 105 -3.60 7.12 7.29
CA LEU A 105 -2.65 6.25 6.58
C LEU A 105 -2.03 6.97 5.37
N LYS A 106 -2.86 7.60 4.53
CA LYS A 106 -2.39 8.43 3.40
C LYS A 106 -1.45 9.54 3.87
N ALA A 107 -1.86 10.29 4.90
CA ALA A 107 -1.06 11.39 5.42
C ALA A 107 0.25 10.92 6.07
N ALA A 108 0.25 9.76 6.74
CA ALA A 108 1.48 9.16 7.28
C ALA A 108 2.46 8.81 6.16
N ALA A 109 1.99 8.16 5.09
CA ALA A 109 2.79 7.85 3.92
C ALA A 109 3.39 9.11 3.28
N ILE A 110 2.59 10.14 3.03
CA ILE A 110 3.04 11.39 2.41
C ILE A 110 4.07 12.10 3.28
N ARG A 111 3.89 12.15 4.62
CA ARG A 111 4.88 12.77 5.52
C ARG A 111 6.22 12.04 5.50
N THR A 112 6.20 10.71 5.59
CA THR A 112 7.44 9.91 5.54
C THR A 112 8.11 10.02 4.17
N LEU A 113 7.33 10.03 3.10
CA LEU A 113 7.82 10.25 1.74
C LEU A 113 8.48 11.64 1.61
N ALA A 114 7.81 12.70 2.06
CA ALA A 114 8.32 14.07 1.99
C ALA A 114 9.65 14.24 2.75
N SER A 115 9.83 13.56 3.89
CA SER A 115 11.12 13.59 4.61
C SER A 115 12.28 12.93 3.84
N ARG A 116 11.99 12.00 2.93
CA ARG A 116 13.00 11.27 2.15
C ARG A 116 13.33 11.93 0.81
N LEU A 117 12.41 12.74 0.30
CA LEU A 117 12.58 13.48 -0.95
C LEU A 117 13.15 14.89 -0.73
N GLN A 118 13.57 15.24 0.49
CA GLN A 118 14.22 16.52 0.74
C GLN A 118 15.54 16.59 -0.04
N PRO A 119 15.85 17.75 -0.67
CA PRO A 119 17.12 17.90 -1.37
C PRO A 119 18.27 17.62 -0.38
N PRO A 120 19.32 16.89 -0.81
CA PRO A 120 20.48 16.69 0.05
C PRO A 120 21.02 18.05 0.47
N THR A 121 21.06 18.29 1.79
CA THR A 121 21.65 19.50 2.36
C THR A 121 23.16 19.42 2.21
N GLY A 122 23.69 19.86 1.07
CA GLY A 122 25.05 20.38 0.96
C GLY A 122 26.22 19.39 1.11
N ASP A 123 26.03 18.08 0.92
CA ASP A 123 27.18 17.17 0.86
C ASP A 123 27.82 17.26 -0.54
N ALA A 124 28.96 17.95 -0.61
CA ALA A 124 29.76 18.21 -1.82
C ALA A 124 30.38 16.96 -2.48
N ASN A 125 30.00 15.76 -2.05
CA ASN A 125 30.37 14.51 -2.67
C ASN A 125 29.17 14.05 -3.50
N GLY A 126 29.23 14.22 -4.83
CA GLY A 126 28.16 13.97 -5.81
C GLY A 126 27.60 12.54 -5.90
N ASN A 127 27.64 11.75 -4.82
CA ASN A 127 26.86 10.54 -4.67
C ASN A 127 25.40 10.92 -4.42
N THR A 128 24.66 11.11 -5.51
CA THR A 128 23.19 11.11 -5.44
C THR A 128 22.76 9.74 -4.95
N GLU A 129 22.31 9.64 -3.69
CA GLU A 129 21.78 8.40 -3.14
C GLU A 129 20.62 7.94 -4.01
N MET A 130 20.71 6.71 -4.53
CA MET A 130 19.70 6.16 -5.41
C MET A 130 18.39 6.01 -4.63
N VAL A 131 17.30 6.53 -5.17
CA VAL A 131 15.98 6.43 -4.53
C VAL A 131 15.60 4.96 -4.38
N SER A 132 15.15 4.58 -3.18
CA SER A 132 14.81 3.19 -2.88
C SER A 132 13.53 2.74 -3.60
N ASP A 133 13.45 1.44 -3.91
CA ASP A 133 12.24 0.83 -4.50
C ASP A 133 10.99 1.06 -3.66
N ALA A 134 11.14 1.14 -2.33
CA ALA A 134 10.03 1.41 -1.42
C ALA A 134 9.43 2.81 -1.62
N VAL A 135 10.27 3.81 -1.94
CA VAL A 135 9.81 5.16 -2.28
C VAL A 135 9.06 5.14 -3.61
N ILE A 136 9.60 4.49 -4.64
CA ILE A 136 8.96 4.38 -5.96
C ILE A 136 7.61 3.66 -5.84
N ALA A 137 7.59 2.53 -5.14
CA ALA A 137 6.38 1.76 -4.86
C ALA A 137 5.32 2.57 -4.10
N THR A 138 5.74 3.37 -3.12
CA THR A 138 4.84 4.24 -2.37
C THR A 138 4.17 5.26 -3.30
N VAL A 139 4.94 5.94 -4.14
CA VAL A 139 4.40 6.91 -5.10
C VAL A 139 3.50 6.22 -6.13
N ALA A 140 3.89 5.06 -6.64
CA ALA A 140 3.09 4.29 -7.59
C ALA A 140 1.72 3.89 -7.01
N CYS A 141 1.68 3.42 -5.76
CA CYS A 141 0.42 3.12 -5.09
C CYS A 141 -0.46 4.37 -4.90
N LEU A 142 0.12 5.53 -4.53
CA LEU A 142 -0.64 6.77 -4.39
C LEU A 142 -1.18 7.27 -5.73
N ALA A 143 -0.40 7.19 -6.80
CA ALA A 143 -0.83 7.53 -8.15
C ALA A 143 -2.00 6.65 -8.60
N ASN A 144 -1.85 5.32 -8.48
CA ASN A 144 -2.86 4.36 -8.88
C ASN A 144 -4.17 4.58 -8.13
N ILE A 145 -4.13 4.71 -6.80
CA ILE A 145 -5.37 4.81 -6.04
C ILE A 145 -6.11 6.12 -6.34
N ASN A 146 -5.42 7.25 -6.47
CA ASN A 146 -6.07 8.51 -6.85
C ASN A 146 -6.67 8.43 -8.26
N LEU A 147 -6.00 7.77 -9.21
CA LEU A 147 -6.55 7.49 -10.54
C LEU A 147 -7.82 6.63 -10.47
N MET A 148 -7.81 5.56 -9.67
CA MET A 148 -8.98 4.68 -9.50
C MET A 148 -10.20 5.40 -8.91
N TYR A 149 -9.98 6.40 -8.06
CA TYR A 149 -11.06 7.21 -7.47
C TYR A 149 -11.44 8.44 -8.32
N GLY A 150 -10.79 8.66 -9.45
CA GLY A 150 -11.07 9.79 -10.35
C GLY A 150 -10.54 11.13 -9.85
N ASP A 151 -9.63 11.14 -8.87
CA ASP A 151 -8.90 12.35 -8.45
C ASP A 151 -7.73 12.56 -9.40
N LEU A 152 -8.04 13.06 -10.59
CA LEU A 152 -7.08 13.20 -11.69
C LEU A 152 -5.98 14.22 -11.38
N ASP A 153 -6.30 15.28 -10.64
CA ASP A 153 -5.35 16.32 -10.26
C ASP A 153 -4.28 15.75 -9.31
N GLU A 154 -4.69 15.01 -8.28
CA GLU A 154 -3.74 14.41 -7.35
C GLU A 154 -2.99 13.22 -8.00
N ALA A 155 -3.66 12.45 -8.87
CA ALA A 155 -3.02 11.39 -9.64
C ALA A 155 -1.91 11.94 -10.54
N GLU A 156 -2.16 13.03 -11.28
CA GLU A 156 -1.18 13.66 -12.17
C GLU A 156 0.07 14.10 -11.41
N ILE A 157 -0.09 14.73 -10.23
CA ILE A 157 1.05 15.13 -9.38
C ILE A 157 1.91 13.91 -9.01
N HIS A 158 1.29 12.80 -8.60
CA HIS A 158 2.02 11.59 -8.26
C HIS A 158 2.66 10.92 -9.49
N PHE A 159 2.01 10.91 -10.64
CA PHE A 159 2.58 10.37 -11.88
C PHE A 159 3.77 11.17 -12.37
N GLN A 160 3.72 12.51 -12.28
CA GLN A 160 4.87 13.37 -12.59
C GLN A 160 6.06 13.06 -11.67
N GLY A 161 5.80 12.95 -10.36
CA GLY A 161 6.82 12.53 -9.39
C GLY A 161 7.38 11.14 -9.70
N LEU A 162 6.51 10.17 -9.97
CA LEU A 162 6.89 8.79 -10.29
C LEU A 162 7.78 8.73 -11.54
N LYS A 163 7.43 9.48 -12.59
CA LYS A 163 8.20 9.56 -13.83
C LYS A 163 9.61 10.13 -13.60
N ALA A 164 9.74 11.13 -12.71
CA ALA A 164 11.05 11.66 -12.32
C ALA A 164 11.89 10.61 -11.57
N LEU A 165 11.27 9.89 -10.62
CA LEU A 165 11.94 8.83 -9.86
C LEU A 165 12.42 7.68 -10.75
N ILE A 166 11.57 7.18 -11.65
CA ILE A 166 11.91 6.07 -12.56
C ILE A 166 13.06 6.45 -13.51
N ARG A 167 13.07 7.69 -13.99
CA ARG A 167 14.18 8.21 -14.81
C ARG A 167 15.50 8.22 -14.04
N GLY A 168 15.45 8.53 -12.74
CA GLY A 168 16.60 8.43 -11.85
C GLY A 168 17.11 6.99 -11.67
N CYS A 169 16.24 5.99 -11.79
CA CYS A 169 16.55 4.58 -11.55
C CYS A 169 16.83 3.76 -12.83
N LYS A 170 17.38 4.35 -13.89
CA LYS A 170 17.67 3.67 -15.18
C LYS A 170 16.44 3.01 -15.85
N GLY A 171 15.22 3.43 -15.50
CA GLY A 171 13.98 2.99 -16.14
C GLY A 171 13.24 1.84 -15.45
N VAL A 172 12.05 1.52 -15.97
CA VAL A 172 11.06 0.59 -15.36
C VAL A 172 11.59 -0.83 -15.16
N LEU A 173 12.49 -1.30 -16.04
CA LEU A 173 13.06 -2.65 -15.97
C LEU A 173 14.02 -2.85 -14.79
N HIS A 174 14.46 -1.77 -14.15
CA HIS A 174 15.36 -1.80 -13.00
C HIS A 174 14.63 -1.60 -11.67
N LEU A 175 13.30 -1.55 -11.69
CA LEU A 175 12.51 -1.45 -10.46
C LEU A 175 12.55 -2.78 -9.71
N GLY A 176 12.77 -2.70 -8.39
CA GLY A 176 12.90 -3.87 -7.55
C GLY A 176 11.59 -4.56 -7.21
N PHE A 177 11.63 -5.27 -6.08
CA PHE A 177 10.54 -6.13 -5.61
C PHE A 177 10.11 -7.18 -6.65
N GLU A 178 11.08 -7.81 -7.32
CA GLU A 178 10.82 -8.85 -8.33
C GLU A 178 9.87 -8.36 -9.46
N GLY A 179 9.95 -7.07 -9.80
CA GLY A 179 9.12 -6.46 -10.84
C GLY A 179 7.69 -6.12 -10.39
N LEU A 180 7.33 -6.30 -9.12
CA LEU A 180 6.00 -5.94 -8.61
C LEU A 180 5.73 -4.44 -8.71
N VAL A 181 6.74 -3.59 -8.50
CA VAL A 181 6.56 -2.13 -8.61
C VAL A 181 6.10 -1.72 -10.02
N ALA A 182 6.70 -2.32 -11.05
CA ALA A 182 6.32 -2.08 -12.45
C ALA A 182 4.89 -2.53 -12.77
N ARG A 183 4.29 -3.40 -11.94
CA ARG A 183 2.92 -3.91 -12.12
C ARG A 183 1.88 -3.14 -11.32
N ILE A 184 2.27 -2.24 -10.41
CA ILE A 184 1.31 -1.38 -9.68
C ILE A 184 0.78 -0.30 -10.59
N ASP A 185 1.55 0.13 -11.58
CA ASP A 185 1.11 1.03 -12.63
C ASP A 185 0.13 0.34 -13.60
N GLY A 186 -0.83 -0.42 -13.07
CA GLY A 186 -1.85 -1.12 -13.83
C GLY A 186 -2.52 -0.13 -14.77
N GLN A 187 -2.14 -0.24 -16.05
CA GLN A 187 -2.19 0.75 -17.13
C GLN A 187 -0.89 1.56 -17.30
N LEU A 188 0.23 0.95 -17.74
CA LEU A 188 0.60 1.23 -19.13
C LEU A 188 -0.69 1.15 -19.96
N PRO A 189 -1.20 2.26 -20.52
CA PRO A 189 -1.97 2.11 -21.73
C PRO A 189 -1.13 1.17 -22.60
N LEU A 190 -1.72 0.08 -23.07
CA LEU A 190 -1.17 -0.69 -24.19
C LEU A 190 -0.99 0.21 -25.45
N THR A 191 -1.22 1.52 -25.34
CA THR A 191 -0.93 2.57 -26.32
C THR A 191 0.42 3.26 -26.11
N ALA A 192 1.22 2.94 -25.08
CA ALA A 192 2.59 3.47 -24.92
C ALA A 192 3.69 2.46 -25.28
N VAL A 193 3.32 1.24 -25.67
CA VAL A 193 4.18 0.33 -26.42
C VAL A 193 3.60 0.26 -27.82
N GLU A 194 4.09 1.07 -28.74
CA GLU A 194 3.94 0.71 -30.14
C GLU A 194 4.70 -0.62 -30.35
N PRO A 195 4.04 -1.68 -30.83
CA PRO A 195 4.74 -2.88 -31.22
C PRO A 195 5.49 -2.58 -32.52
N GLY A 196 6.70 -2.01 -32.44
CA GLY A 196 7.40 -1.63 -33.66
C GLY A 196 8.77 -0.96 -33.61
N VAL A 197 9.35 -0.60 -32.46
CA VAL A 197 10.67 0.07 -32.48
C VAL A 197 11.72 -0.77 -31.76
N VAL A 198 12.46 -1.52 -32.59
CA VAL A 198 13.81 -1.99 -32.30
C VAL A 198 14.72 -0.77 -32.19
N ILE A 199 15.44 -0.64 -31.07
CA ILE A 199 16.81 -0.11 -31.04
C ILE A 199 17.61 -0.96 -30.06
#